data_AF-A0A1Q7AX95-F1
#
_entry.id   AF-A0A1Q7AX95-F1
#
_cell.length_a   1.000
_cell.length_b   1.000
_cell.length_c   1.000
_cell.angle_alpha   90.00
_cell.angle_beta   90.00
_cell.angle_gamma   90.00
#
_symmetry.space_group_name_H-M   'P 1'
#
loop_
_entity.id
_entity.type
_entity.pdbx_description
1 polymer ?
#
loop_
_entity_poly.entity_id
_entity_poly.type
_entity_poly.pdbx_seq_one_letter_code
_entity_poly.pdbx_strand_id
1 'polypeptide(L)'
;ECSLFCYFTLRGKLPSIFGDFDEIRRPATLTLRVSFDVIFKSASPLDKLLILEYQMKSHKRSSSPRRVFDCTGITLFAVFVLCITFVASMRAQQSPAERVAEIQAALRDAKLDGWLFYDFRHSDPLAYRILKLDEKMFASRRWFYYVPASGEPVKIVQSIEQFKLDSLPGRKLVFRGWQELHARLREVLAKESKSRVAMQYSPMNDIPYISRVDAGTIELVRSLGVEPVTSAELVQRFEAVFSPAQHQMHVEASDKMHRIIQEAFAEIARRIRADEPTTEWNVAKFMLRRYSEEGMEQEPMIVAVNANTANPHYMPTKEKNSPIKRGDFVLIDAATKLNKPEAVATDQTWTGYVGETVPEEYSRIFNIVREARDSAVDFVRKNIRAGKPIRGA
;
A
#
# COMPACT_ATOMS: atom_id res chain seq x y z
N GLU A 1 -8.31 -8.16 0.48
CA GLU A 1 -9.40 -7.74 -0.40
C GLU A 1 -9.42 -6.22 -0.35
N CYS A 2 -8.92 -5.56 -1.39
CA CYS A 2 -8.92 -4.10 -1.49
C CYS A 2 -9.64 -3.72 -2.78
N SER A 3 -10.66 -2.88 -2.63
CA SER A 3 -11.58 -2.41 -3.65
C SER A 3 -10.83 -1.53 -4.64
N LEU A 4 -10.71 -1.97 -5.89
CA LEU A 4 -10.31 -1.13 -7.01
C LEU A 4 -11.59 -0.73 -7.75
N PHE A 5 -12.02 0.52 -7.64
CA PHE A 5 -13.11 1.05 -8.47
C PHE A 5 -12.57 1.29 -9.89
N CYS A 6 -13.02 0.48 -10.84
CA CYS A 6 -12.84 0.72 -12.28
C CYS A 6 -14.21 0.79 -12.93
N TYR A 7 -14.51 1.93 -13.56
CA TYR A 7 -15.68 2.10 -14.41
C TYR A 7 -15.48 1.29 -15.70
N PHE A 8 -16.35 0.30 -15.94
CA PHE A 8 -16.49 -0.34 -17.25
C PHE A 8 -17.93 -0.26 -17.73
N THR A 9 -18.10 0.33 -18.91
CA THR A 9 -19.34 0.29 -19.68
C THR A 9 -19.18 -0.81 -20.73
N LEU A 10 -19.86 -1.95 -20.59
CA LEU A 10 -19.94 -2.95 -21.64
C LEU A 10 -21.37 -3.48 -21.80
N ARG A 11 -21.94 -3.21 -22.98
CA ARG A 11 -23.16 -3.83 -23.52
C ARG A 11 -22.82 -5.24 -24.00
N GLY A 12 -23.58 -6.24 -23.55
CA GLY A 12 -23.58 -7.57 -24.17
C GLY A 12 -24.33 -8.61 -23.34
N LYS A 13 -25.38 -9.21 -23.91
CA LYS A 13 -26.15 -10.32 -23.32
C LYS A 13 -25.32 -11.61 -23.33
N LEU A 14 -25.39 -12.40 -22.26
CA LEU A 14 -25.14 -13.85 -22.27
C LEU A 14 -26.09 -14.58 -21.30
N PRO A 15 -26.44 -15.86 -21.59
CA PRO A 15 -27.55 -16.58 -20.96
C PRO A 15 -27.15 -17.40 -19.72
N SER A 16 -28.19 -17.71 -18.95
CA SER A 16 -28.24 -18.52 -17.73
C SER A 16 -27.79 -19.97 -17.90
N ILE A 17 -27.00 -20.49 -16.95
CA ILE A 17 -26.98 -21.92 -16.60
C ILE A 17 -26.85 -22.06 -15.06
N PHE A 18 -27.78 -22.82 -14.49
CA PHE A 18 -28.01 -23.16 -13.08
C PHE A 18 -26.93 -24.04 -12.44
N GLY A 19 -26.94 -24.08 -11.09
CA GLY A 19 -26.42 -25.21 -10.32
C GLY A 19 -26.43 -24.96 -8.80
N ASP A 20 -27.57 -25.24 -8.15
CA ASP A 20 -27.75 -25.30 -6.70
C ASP A 20 -26.89 -26.37 -6.02
N PHE A 21 -26.44 -26.11 -4.78
CA PHE A 21 -26.20 -27.14 -3.77
C PHE A 21 -26.52 -26.59 -2.37
N ASP A 22 -27.50 -27.24 -1.73
CA ASP A 22 -27.99 -27.00 -0.38
C ASP A 22 -27.34 -27.93 0.66
N GLU A 23 -27.27 -27.41 1.89
CA GLU A 23 -27.23 -28.07 3.21
C GLU A 23 -26.04 -28.94 3.69
N ILE A 24 -25.50 -28.59 4.87
CA ILE A 24 -25.80 -29.27 6.16
C ILE A 24 -25.29 -28.42 7.36
N ARG A 25 -26.13 -28.34 8.39
CA ARG A 25 -25.97 -27.61 9.67
C ARG A 25 -25.27 -28.41 10.79
N ARG A 26 -24.37 -27.71 11.51
CA ARG A 26 -24.17 -27.63 12.99
C ARG A 26 -23.38 -28.71 13.78
N PRO A 27 -22.81 -28.36 14.96
CA PRO A 27 -21.43 -28.69 15.35
C PRO A 27 -21.31 -29.72 16.49
N ALA A 28 -20.17 -30.42 16.54
CA ALA A 28 -19.77 -31.26 17.67
C ALA A 28 -18.45 -30.77 18.27
N THR A 29 -18.47 -30.52 19.58
CA THR A 29 -17.33 -30.11 20.40
C THR A 29 -16.40 -31.31 20.61
N LEU A 30 -15.20 -31.29 20.02
CA LEU A 30 -14.17 -32.32 20.23
C LEU A 30 -12.98 -31.71 20.95
N THR A 31 -12.73 -32.10 22.20
CA THR A 31 -11.57 -31.66 22.98
C THR A 31 -10.38 -32.55 22.64
N LEU A 32 -9.49 -32.10 21.76
CA LEU A 32 -8.23 -32.78 21.42
C LEU A 32 -7.12 -32.33 22.37
N ARG A 33 -6.66 -33.24 23.24
CA ARG A 33 -5.38 -33.09 23.96
C ARG A 33 -4.25 -33.41 23.00
N VAL A 34 -3.58 -32.38 22.48
CA VAL A 34 -2.36 -32.50 21.67
C VAL A 34 -1.16 -32.17 22.56
N SER A 35 -0.15 -33.06 22.60
CA SER A 35 1.07 -32.85 23.37
C SER A 35 1.88 -31.67 22.85
N PHE A 36 2.32 -30.79 23.76
CA PHE A 36 3.03 -29.54 23.49
C PHE A 36 4.26 -29.71 22.58
N ASP A 37 5.01 -30.80 22.75
CA ASP A 37 6.21 -31.08 21.97
C ASP A 37 5.95 -31.26 20.46
N VAL A 38 4.76 -31.73 20.09
CA VAL A 38 4.39 -31.93 18.69
C VAL A 38 4.11 -30.58 18.02
N ILE A 39 3.34 -29.72 18.70
CA ILE A 39 2.99 -28.37 18.22
C ILE A 39 4.25 -27.51 18.14
N PHE A 40 5.12 -27.58 19.16
CA PHE A 40 6.32 -26.76 19.19
C PHE A 40 7.29 -27.14 18.07
N LYS A 41 7.46 -28.43 17.72
CA LYS A 41 8.38 -28.83 16.65
C LYS A 41 7.91 -28.40 15.26
N SER A 42 6.60 -28.45 14.99
CA SER A 42 6.02 -28.09 13.68
C SER A 42 5.71 -26.60 13.51
N ALA A 43 5.82 -25.79 14.57
CA ALA A 43 5.48 -24.36 14.55
C ALA A 43 6.52 -23.51 13.82
N SER A 44 6.04 -22.44 13.17
CA SER A 44 6.89 -21.40 12.59
C SER A 44 7.72 -20.69 13.68
N PRO A 45 8.83 -20.03 13.34
CA PRO A 45 9.65 -19.33 14.33
C PRO A 45 8.88 -18.30 15.16
N LEU A 46 7.88 -17.62 14.56
CA LEU A 46 7.03 -16.64 15.25
C LEU A 46 6.04 -17.31 16.20
N ASP A 47 5.44 -18.43 15.79
CA ASP A 47 4.48 -19.17 16.63
C ASP A 47 5.16 -19.79 17.85
N LYS A 48 6.40 -20.28 17.68
CA LYS A 48 7.24 -20.73 18.81
C LYS A 48 7.47 -19.62 19.84
N LEU A 49 7.66 -18.39 19.36
CA LEU A 49 7.88 -17.20 20.19
C LEU A 49 6.62 -16.85 21.00
N LEU A 50 5.44 -16.87 20.37
CA LEU A 50 4.15 -16.64 21.03
C LEU A 50 3.81 -17.74 22.05
N ILE A 51 4.11 -19.00 21.72
CA ILE A 51 3.92 -20.14 22.62
C ILE A 51 4.81 -20.02 23.86
N LEU A 52 6.06 -19.59 23.69
CA LEU A 52 6.99 -19.33 24.80
C LEU A 52 6.55 -18.14 25.66
N GLU A 53 6.05 -17.06 25.04
CA GLU A 53 5.55 -15.89 25.76
C GLU A 53 4.30 -16.22 26.62
N TYR A 54 3.43 -17.10 26.11
CA TYR A 54 2.28 -17.61 26.86
C TYR A 54 2.70 -18.46 28.08
N GLN A 55 3.72 -19.32 27.94
CA GLN A 55 4.28 -20.11 29.04
C GLN A 55 4.94 -19.22 30.12
N MET A 56 5.64 -18.15 29.72
CA MET A 56 6.20 -17.20 30.67
C MET A 56 5.13 -16.46 31.49
N LYS A 57 3.99 -16.14 30.88
CA LYS A 57 2.86 -15.51 31.57
C LYS A 57 2.12 -16.49 32.48
N SER A 58 2.07 -17.78 32.16
CA SER A 58 1.46 -18.81 33.01
C SER A 58 2.30 -19.15 34.24
N HIS A 59 3.64 -19.20 34.11
CA HIS A 59 4.56 -19.43 35.23
C HIS A 59 4.56 -18.31 36.29
N LYS A 60 4.22 -17.08 35.91
CA LYS A 60 4.05 -15.96 36.87
C LYS A 60 2.82 -16.08 37.77
N ARG A 61 1.91 -17.05 37.54
CA ARG A 61 0.70 -17.27 38.34
C ARG A 61 0.80 -18.40 39.36
N SER A 62 1.92 -19.11 39.48
CA SER A 62 2.13 -20.08 40.56
C SER A 62 3.53 -19.95 41.15
N SER A 63 3.64 -19.33 42.32
CA SER A 63 4.86 -19.37 43.12
C SER A 63 4.58 -19.96 44.49
N SER A 64 5.17 -21.14 44.73
CA SER A 64 5.70 -21.52 46.05
C SER A 64 7.17 -21.92 45.85
N PRO A 65 8.09 -21.63 46.77
CA PRO A 65 9.52 -21.66 46.46
C PRO A 65 10.13 -23.01 46.83
N ARG A 66 10.74 -23.70 45.85
CA ARG A 66 11.88 -24.59 46.12
C ARG A 66 12.99 -24.31 45.11
N ARG A 67 14.20 -24.18 45.63
CA ARG A 67 15.45 -23.92 44.90
C ARG A 67 15.71 -25.05 43.90
N VAL A 68 15.88 -24.69 42.64
CA VAL A 68 16.64 -25.47 41.66
C VAL A 68 17.55 -24.48 40.95
N PHE A 69 18.87 -24.68 41.07
CA PHE A 69 19.86 -24.04 40.21
C PHE A 69 19.59 -24.52 38.79
N ASP A 70 19.30 -23.62 37.84
CA ASP A 70 18.99 -24.05 36.48
C ASP A 70 19.65 -23.17 35.41
N CYS A 71 20.28 -23.84 34.45
CA CYS A 71 21.04 -23.30 33.32
C CYS A 71 20.19 -22.53 32.30
N THR A 72 18.91 -22.29 32.59
CA THR A 72 17.92 -21.61 31.76
C THR A 72 18.19 -20.11 31.59
N GLY A 73 18.85 -19.46 32.58
CA GLY A 73 19.16 -18.03 32.51
C GLY A 73 20.13 -17.65 31.37
N ILE A 74 21.08 -18.52 31.04
CA ILE A 74 22.09 -18.27 29.99
C ILE A 74 21.47 -18.46 28.60
N THR A 75 20.58 -19.45 28.43
CA THR A 75 19.86 -19.69 27.16
C THR A 75 18.82 -18.61 26.90
N LEU A 76 18.11 -18.13 27.92
CA LEU A 76 17.18 -16.99 27.78
C LEU A 76 17.89 -15.68 27.44
N PHE A 77 19.09 -15.44 28.00
CA PHE A 77 19.87 -14.24 27.66
C PHE A 77 20.40 -14.30 26.23
N ALA A 78 20.86 -15.46 25.76
CA ALA A 78 21.29 -15.65 24.37
C ALA A 78 20.14 -15.48 23.38
N VAL A 79 18.94 -16.00 23.68
CA VAL A 79 17.74 -15.80 22.85
C VAL A 79 17.27 -14.33 22.88
N PHE A 80 17.37 -13.66 24.02
CA PHE A 80 17.02 -12.23 24.14
C PHE A 80 17.99 -11.34 23.35
N VAL A 81 19.30 -11.63 23.41
CA VAL A 81 20.33 -10.94 22.60
C VAL A 81 20.12 -11.25 21.11
N LEU A 82 19.83 -12.50 20.73
CA LEU A 82 19.53 -12.87 19.35
C LEU A 82 18.28 -12.14 18.83
N CYS A 83 17.22 -12.07 19.64
CA CYS A 83 16.00 -11.31 19.33
C CYS A 83 16.26 -9.81 19.23
N ILE A 84 17.09 -9.22 20.09
CA ILE A 84 17.47 -7.80 19.98
C ILE A 84 18.28 -7.56 18.71
N THR A 85 19.21 -8.45 18.34
CA THR A 85 19.96 -8.32 17.08
C THR A 85 19.06 -8.50 15.85
N PHE A 86 18.06 -9.39 15.92
CA PHE A 86 17.11 -9.62 14.82
C PHE A 86 16.12 -8.45 14.67
N VAL A 87 15.62 -7.89 15.79
CA VAL A 87 14.73 -6.72 15.79
C VAL A 87 15.49 -5.43 15.44
N ALA A 88 16.75 -5.28 15.85
CA ALA A 88 17.61 -4.19 15.41
C ALA A 88 17.91 -4.25 13.90
N SER A 89 18.07 -5.46 13.34
CA SER A 89 18.23 -5.66 11.89
C SER A 89 16.98 -5.27 11.08
N MET A 90 15.78 -5.25 11.69
CA MET A 90 14.56 -4.77 11.03
C MET A 90 14.39 -3.25 11.07
N ARG A 91 15.30 -2.52 11.75
CA ARG A 91 15.31 -1.05 11.84
C ARG A 91 16.58 -0.41 11.28
N ALA A 92 17.52 -1.19 10.75
CA ALA A 92 18.67 -0.63 10.07
C ALA A 92 18.18 0.04 8.78
N GLN A 93 18.29 1.37 8.74
CA GLN A 93 18.02 2.13 7.53
C GLN A 93 18.93 1.59 6.42
N GLN A 94 18.31 1.03 5.39
CA GLN A 94 19.00 0.37 4.29
C GLN A 94 20.11 1.26 3.74
N SER A 95 21.31 0.70 3.58
CA SER A 95 22.43 1.45 3.06
C SER A 95 22.20 1.86 1.60
N PRO A 96 22.77 2.99 1.15
CA PRO A 96 22.71 3.39 -0.26
C PRO A 96 23.22 2.31 -1.24
N ALA A 97 24.18 1.49 -0.82
CA ALA A 97 24.70 0.38 -1.62
C ALA A 97 23.68 -0.75 -1.79
N GLU A 98 23.00 -1.15 -0.72
CA GLU A 98 21.91 -2.14 -0.78
C GLU A 98 20.75 -1.64 -1.64
N ARG A 99 20.40 -0.35 -1.52
CA ARG A 99 19.34 0.26 -2.35
C ARG A 99 19.68 0.19 -3.84
N VAL A 100 20.92 0.48 -4.21
CA VAL A 100 21.36 0.35 -5.60
C VAL A 100 21.31 -1.11 -6.04
N ALA A 101 21.76 -2.06 -5.22
CA ALA A 101 21.69 -3.48 -5.56
C ALA A 101 20.25 -3.95 -5.86
N GLU A 102 19.25 -3.46 -5.11
CA GLU A 102 17.83 -3.72 -5.39
C GLU A 102 17.38 -3.10 -6.72
N ILE A 103 17.77 -1.85 -7.01
CA ILE A 103 17.48 -1.18 -8.28
C ILE A 103 18.06 -1.99 -9.44
N GLN A 104 19.30 -2.47 -9.32
CA GLN A 104 19.93 -3.29 -10.34
C GLN A 104 19.23 -4.63 -10.54
N ALA A 105 18.76 -5.27 -9.46
CA ALA A 105 17.95 -6.48 -9.56
C ALA A 105 16.64 -6.21 -10.30
N ALA A 106 15.93 -5.14 -9.96
CA ALA A 106 14.69 -4.76 -10.63
C ALA A 106 14.89 -4.44 -12.12
N LEU A 107 16.00 -3.79 -12.48
CA LEU A 107 16.36 -3.53 -13.88
C LEU A 107 16.59 -4.81 -14.67
N ARG A 108 17.30 -5.79 -14.09
CA ARG A 108 17.52 -7.10 -14.72
C ARG A 108 16.22 -7.87 -14.90
N ASP A 109 15.35 -7.89 -13.89
CA ASP A 109 14.03 -8.51 -13.97
C ASP A 109 13.18 -7.90 -15.09
N ALA A 110 13.25 -6.57 -15.24
CA ALA A 110 12.55 -5.81 -16.27
C ALA A 110 13.23 -5.82 -17.65
N LYS A 111 14.42 -6.46 -17.78
CA LYS A 111 15.24 -6.48 -19.00
C LYS A 111 15.53 -5.06 -19.53
N LEU A 112 15.98 -4.19 -18.62
CA LEU A 112 16.40 -2.83 -18.89
C LEU A 112 17.89 -2.67 -18.62
N ASP A 113 18.55 -1.77 -19.35
CA ASP A 113 20.01 -1.61 -19.27
C ASP A 113 20.43 -0.66 -18.13
N GLY A 114 19.52 0.21 -17.69
CA GLY A 114 19.75 1.09 -16.57
C GLY A 114 18.55 1.97 -16.23
N TRP A 115 18.68 2.74 -15.15
CA TRP A 115 17.77 3.81 -14.76
C TRP A 115 18.54 5.11 -14.67
N LEU A 116 18.13 6.12 -15.43
CA LEU A 116 18.66 7.47 -15.35
C LEU A 116 17.70 8.35 -14.54
N PHE A 117 18.07 8.60 -13.29
CA PHE A 117 17.42 9.60 -12.46
C PHE A 117 17.90 10.98 -12.86
N TYR A 118 16.99 11.95 -12.82
CA TYR A 118 17.23 13.34 -13.19
C TYR A 118 16.42 14.26 -12.29
N ASP A 119 17.00 15.39 -11.93
CA ASP A 119 16.26 16.48 -11.31
C ASP A 119 16.77 17.85 -11.75
N PHE A 120 15.84 18.81 -11.77
CA PHE A 120 16.11 20.23 -11.74
C PHE A 120 15.12 20.92 -10.82
N ARG A 121 15.58 21.40 -9.65
CA ARG A 121 14.75 22.14 -8.69
C ARG A 121 13.58 21.32 -8.14
N HIS A 122 13.83 20.05 -7.81
CA HIS A 122 12.81 19.12 -7.30
C HIS A 122 11.66 18.91 -8.29
N SER A 123 11.98 18.89 -9.59
CA SER A 123 11.06 18.48 -10.64
C SER A 123 10.64 17.02 -10.48
N ASP A 124 11.50 16.18 -9.91
CA ASP A 124 11.22 14.76 -9.67
C ASP A 124 11.35 14.36 -8.18
N PRO A 125 10.27 14.51 -7.38
CA PRO A 125 10.27 14.05 -5.99
C PRO A 125 10.37 12.52 -5.85
N LEU A 126 10.09 11.73 -6.90
CA LEU A 126 10.22 10.27 -6.84
C LEU A 126 11.69 9.87 -6.74
N ALA A 127 12.59 10.56 -7.45
CA ALA A 127 14.02 10.29 -7.39
C ALA A 127 14.55 10.37 -5.95
N TYR A 128 14.10 11.36 -5.18
CA TYR A 128 14.53 11.54 -3.79
C TYR A 128 14.08 10.38 -2.90
N ARG A 129 12.82 9.97 -3.00
CA ARG A 129 12.27 8.88 -2.18
C ARG A 129 12.82 7.50 -2.53
N ILE A 130 13.02 7.24 -3.83
CA ILE A 130 13.58 5.98 -4.32
C ILE A 130 15.06 5.86 -3.96
N LEU A 131 15.83 6.93 -4.16
CA LEU A 131 17.27 6.98 -3.86
C LEU A 131 17.56 7.23 -2.37
N LYS A 132 16.54 7.48 -1.54
CA LYS A 132 16.66 7.82 -0.11
C LYS A 132 17.54 9.06 0.12
N LEU A 133 17.39 10.05 -0.75
CA LEU A 133 17.99 11.38 -0.59
C LEU A 133 17.14 12.23 0.37
N ASP A 134 17.74 13.28 0.92
CA ASP A 134 16.99 14.28 1.71
C ASP A 134 16.06 15.09 0.80
N GLU A 135 14.75 14.95 0.99
CA GLU A 135 13.72 15.68 0.24
C GLU A 135 13.75 17.20 0.45
N LYS A 136 14.44 17.68 1.49
CA LYS A 136 14.63 19.12 1.77
C LYS A 136 15.93 19.66 1.16
N MET A 137 16.72 18.82 0.52
CA MET A 137 18.00 19.20 -0.06
C MET A 137 17.81 20.21 -1.19
N PHE A 138 18.08 21.48 -0.93
CA PHE A 138 18.06 22.52 -1.96
C PHE A 138 18.84 22.11 -3.22
N ALA A 139 18.21 22.03 -4.39
CA ALA A 139 18.88 21.71 -5.66
C ALA A 139 18.55 22.79 -6.69
N SER A 140 19.52 23.64 -7.06
CA SER A 140 19.28 24.73 -8.01
C SER A 140 19.82 24.44 -9.41
N ARG A 141 20.64 23.39 -9.54
CA ARG A 141 21.29 22.94 -10.77
C ARG A 141 20.86 21.51 -11.11
N ARG A 142 20.95 21.18 -12.40
CA ARG A 142 20.66 19.82 -12.89
C ARG A 142 21.66 18.83 -12.32
N TRP A 143 21.17 17.66 -11.95
CA TRP A 143 22.00 16.48 -11.67
C TRP A 143 21.39 15.24 -12.32
N PHE A 144 22.24 14.24 -12.56
CA PHE A 144 21.83 12.94 -13.05
C PHE A 144 22.49 11.83 -12.22
N TYR A 145 21.75 10.75 -11.99
CA TYR A 145 22.30 9.54 -11.39
C TYR A 145 21.91 8.34 -12.24
N TYR A 146 22.90 7.69 -12.83
CA TYR A 146 22.70 6.51 -13.66
C TYR A 146 23.03 5.25 -12.86
N VAL A 147 22.04 4.37 -12.71
CA VAL A 147 22.22 3.04 -12.15
C VAL A 147 22.12 2.03 -13.28
N PRO A 148 23.23 1.41 -13.74
CA PRO A 148 23.18 0.37 -14.77
C PRO A 148 22.63 -0.92 -14.18
N ALA A 149 22.04 -1.80 -14.99
CA ALA A 149 21.57 -3.12 -14.55
C ALA A 149 22.66 -4.00 -13.95
N SER A 150 23.92 -3.74 -14.31
CA SER A 150 25.12 -4.34 -13.72
C SER A 150 26.30 -3.37 -13.79
N GLY A 151 27.17 -3.40 -12.79
CA GLY A 151 28.36 -2.53 -12.71
C GLY A 151 28.17 -1.31 -11.83
N GLU A 152 29.11 -0.37 -11.92
CA GLU A 152 29.19 0.79 -11.03
C GLU A 152 28.21 1.91 -11.44
N PRO A 153 27.42 2.46 -10.51
CA PRO A 153 26.60 3.65 -10.76
C PRO A 153 27.44 4.90 -11.07
N VAL A 154 26.85 5.87 -11.77
CA VAL A 154 27.54 7.11 -12.12
C VAL A 154 26.72 8.33 -11.73
N LYS A 155 27.35 9.26 -11.01
CA LYS A 155 26.80 10.56 -10.64
C LYS A 155 27.30 11.61 -11.63
N ILE A 156 26.41 12.44 -12.15
CA ILE A 156 26.77 13.60 -12.99
C ILE A 156 26.23 14.85 -12.29
N VAL A 157 27.14 15.67 -11.76
CA VAL A 157 26.80 16.81 -10.90
C VAL A 157 27.42 18.11 -11.41
N GLN A 158 26.74 19.22 -11.15
CA GLN A 158 27.21 20.53 -11.55
C GLN A 158 28.31 21.03 -10.58
N SER A 159 29.31 21.76 -11.09
CA SER A 159 30.51 22.15 -10.33
C SER A 159 30.29 23.02 -9.08
N ILE A 160 29.16 23.73 -8.98
CA ILE A 160 28.72 24.55 -7.84
C ILE A 160 28.02 23.69 -6.78
N GLU A 161 27.40 22.58 -7.19
CA GLU A 161 26.59 21.70 -6.35
C GLU A 161 27.13 20.24 -6.37
N GLN A 162 28.44 20.06 -6.20
CA GLN A 162 29.09 18.74 -6.38
C GLN A 162 28.75 17.69 -5.32
N PHE A 163 28.19 18.12 -4.19
CA PHE A 163 27.93 17.28 -3.03
C PHE A 163 26.55 16.61 -3.04
N LYS A 164 25.68 16.94 -4.01
CA LYS A 164 24.25 16.54 -4.02
C LYS A 164 24.03 15.03 -3.96
N LEU A 165 24.94 14.25 -4.53
CA LEU A 165 24.83 12.80 -4.63
C LEU A 165 25.94 12.08 -3.85
N ASP A 166 26.54 12.73 -2.85
CA ASP A 166 27.69 12.16 -2.13
C ASP A 166 27.32 10.99 -1.23
N SER A 167 26.09 10.96 -0.73
CA SER A 167 25.55 9.84 0.02
C SER A 167 25.36 8.57 -0.82
N LEU A 168 25.18 8.70 -2.15
CA LEU A 168 24.96 7.56 -3.04
C LEU A 168 26.30 6.89 -3.41
N PRO A 169 26.34 5.60 -3.78
CA PRO A 169 27.56 4.97 -4.27
C PRO A 169 27.86 5.32 -5.73
N GLY A 170 29.10 5.06 -6.16
CA GLY A 170 29.54 5.13 -7.55
C GLY A 170 30.38 6.36 -7.91
N ARG A 171 31.06 6.28 -9.06
CA ARG A 171 31.97 7.32 -9.56
C ARG A 171 31.25 8.64 -9.87
N LYS A 172 31.94 9.76 -9.64
CA LYS A 172 31.43 11.11 -9.84
C LYS A 172 32.05 11.78 -11.06
N LEU A 173 31.21 12.32 -11.94
CA LEU A 173 31.59 13.16 -13.06
C LEU A 173 31.05 14.57 -12.84
N VAL A 174 31.90 15.58 -12.99
CA VAL A 174 31.54 16.99 -12.80
C VAL A 174 31.40 17.68 -14.15
N PHE A 175 30.41 18.55 -14.28
CA PHE A 175 30.26 19.45 -15.43
C PHE A 175 30.09 20.91 -14.99
N ARG A 176 30.53 21.85 -15.83
CA ARG A 176 30.40 23.30 -15.62
C ARG A 176 29.32 23.90 -16.51
N GLY A 177 29.30 23.48 -17.79
CA GLY A 177 28.40 23.97 -18.83
C GLY A 177 27.70 22.84 -19.58
N TRP A 178 26.81 23.20 -20.51
CA TRP A 178 25.96 22.23 -21.21
C TRP A 178 26.75 21.32 -22.15
N GLN A 179 27.83 21.79 -22.79
CA GLN A 179 28.67 20.95 -23.65
C GLN A 179 29.33 19.82 -22.84
N GLU A 180 29.88 20.15 -21.67
CA GLU A 180 30.46 19.15 -20.76
C GLU A 180 29.37 18.19 -20.26
N LEU A 181 28.19 18.68 -19.89
CA LEU A 181 27.06 17.82 -19.50
C LEU A 181 26.71 16.81 -20.61
N HIS A 182 26.57 17.27 -21.85
CA HIS A 182 26.25 16.38 -22.98
C HIS A 182 27.36 15.36 -23.21
N ALA A 183 28.63 15.75 -23.06
CA ALA A 183 29.76 14.84 -23.12
C ALA A 183 29.72 13.78 -22.00
N ARG A 184 29.40 14.17 -20.75
CA ARG A 184 29.27 13.21 -19.63
C ARG A 184 28.10 12.26 -19.81
N LEU A 185 26.94 12.74 -20.27
CA LEU A 185 25.81 11.86 -20.59
C LEU A 185 26.17 10.87 -21.69
N ARG A 186 26.88 11.32 -22.74
CA ARG A 186 27.38 10.43 -23.80
C ARG A 186 28.36 9.39 -23.26
N GLU A 187 29.32 9.79 -22.43
CA GLU A 187 30.29 8.88 -21.79
C GLU A 187 29.58 7.77 -20.98
N VAL A 188 28.49 8.12 -20.29
CA VAL A 188 27.78 7.21 -19.39
C VAL A 188 26.80 6.30 -20.14
N LEU A 189 26.06 6.84 -21.10
CA LEU A 189 24.92 6.16 -21.72
C LEU A 189 25.21 5.54 -23.09
N ALA A 190 26.15 6.09 -23.86
CA ALA A 190 26.38 5.67 -25.25
C ALA A 190 27.31 4.44 -25.37
N LYS A 191 27.25 3.51 -24.41
CA LYS A 191 28.10 2.31 -24.41
C LYS A 191 27.65 1.29 -25.45
N GLU A 192 26.35 1.20 -25.71
CA GLU A 192 25.77 0.33 -26.72
C GLU A 192 24.67 1.09 -27.50
N SER A 193 24.60 0.88 -28.81
CA SER A 193 23.50 1.44 -29.60
C SER A 193 22.18 0.79 -29.20
N LYS A 194 21.15 1.59 -28.90
CA LYS A 194 19.79 1.16 -28.50
C LYS A 194 19.63 0.63 -27.07
N SER A 195 20.47 1.06 -26.11
CA SER A 195 20.21 0.78 -24.71
C SER A 195 18.86 1.32 -24.26
N ARG A 196 18.09 0.51 -23.54
CA ARG A 196 16.77 0.83 -22.97
C ARG A 196 16.94 1.29 -21.54
N VAL A 197 16.75 2.58 -21.31
CA VAL A 197 16.99 3.23 -20.02
C VAL A 197 15.69 3.74 -19.44
N ALA A 198 15.37 3.30 -18.23
CA ALA A 198 14.21 3.82 -17.49
C ALA A 198 14.44 5.27 -17.09
N MET A 199 13.40 6.08 -17.20
CA MET A 199 13.31 7.44 -16.69
C MET A 199 11.89 7.69 -16.19
N GLN A 200 11.70 8.68 -15.31
CA GLN A 200 10.40 9.21 -14.89
C GLN A 200 9.72 9.94 -16.07
N TYR A 201 9.35 9.11 -17.05
CA TYR A 201 8.78 9.44 -18.34
C TYR A 201 7.50 8.64 -18.48
N SER A 202 6.42 9.30 -18.92
CA SER A 202 5.19 8.63 -19.32
C SER A 202 4.95 8.88 -20.81
N PRO A 203 5.01 7.86 -21.68
CA PRO A 203 4.52 7.96 -23.05
C PRO A 203 3.12 8.58 -23.06
N MET A 204 2.91 9.52 -23.98
CA MET A 204 1.63 10.25 -24.15
C MET A 204 1.07 10.92 -22.88
N ASN A 205 1.88 11.06 -21.83
CA ASN A 205 1.44 11.46 -20.50
C ASN A 205 0.32 10.57 -19.90
N ASP A 206 0.30 9.28 -20.25
CA ASP A 206 -0.70 8.30 -19.74
C ASP A 206 -0.78 8.28 -18.20
N ILE A 207 0.36 8.47 -17.51
CA ILE A 207 0.46 8.52 -16.04
C ILE A 207 1.14 9.84 -15.63
N PRO A 208 0.38 10.91 -15.36
CA PRO A 208 0.94 12.23 -15.02
C PRO A 208 1.86 12.23 -13.79
N TYR A 209 1.62 11.35 -12.81
CA TYR A 209 2.48 11.20 -11.64
C TYR A 209 3.89 10.73 -11.98
N ILE A 210 4.08 10.00 -13.09
CA ILE A 210 5.36 9.49 -13.56
C ILE A 210 6.03 10.45 -14.53
N SER A 211 5.29 11.32 -15.22
CA SER A 211 5.83 12.29 -16.18
C SER A 211 6.56 13.46 -15.50
N ARG A 212 7.77 13.21 -14.96
CA ARG A 212 8.56 14.19 -14.20
C ARG A 212 9.77 14.76 -14.95
N VAL A 213 10.32 14.00 -15.89
CA VAL A 213 11.45 14.45 -16.72
C VAL A 213 10.91 15.35 -17.84
N ASP A 214 11.52 16.52 -18.01
CA ASP A 214 11.13 17.47 -19.05
C ASP A 214 11.42 16.93 -20.46
N ALA A 215 10.62 17.37 -21.43
CA ALA A 215 10.70 16.89 -22.82
C ALA A 215 12.09 17.12 -23.44
N GLY A 216 12.74 18.26 -23.16
CA GLY A 216 14.07 18.58 -23.69
C GLY A 216 15.15 17.63 -23.15
N THR A 217 15.05 17.20 -21.90
CA THR A 217 15.93 16.17 -21.33
C THR A 217 15.69 14.79 -21.98
N ILE A 218 14.43 14.43 -22.27
CA ILE A 218 14.11 13.20 -23.01
C ILE A 218 14.66 13.24 -24.44
N GLU A 219 14.52 14.35 -25.15
CA GLU A 219 15.10 14.57 -26.48
C GLU A 219 16.63 14.47 -26.46
N LEU A 220 17.28 15.06 -25.47
CA LEU A 220 18.72 14.96 -25.28
C LEU A 220 19.16 13.50 -25.13
N VAL A 221 18.50 12.72 -24.28
CA VAL A 221 18.85 11.30 -24.09
C VAL A 221 18.63 10.50 -25.39
N ARG A 222 17.52 10.72 -26.10
CA ARG A 222 17.26 10.10 -27.41
C ARG A 222 18.34 10.42 -28.44
N SER A 223 18.84 11.66 -28.46
CA SER A 223 19.90 12.09 -29.38
C SER A 223 21.22 11.31 -29.21
N LEU A 224 21.40 10.62 -28.08
CA LEU A 224 22.57 9.78 -27.78
C LEU A 224 22.40 8.33 -28.25
N GLY A 225 21.31 7.98 -28.94
CA GLY A 225 21.02 6.62 -29.40
C GLY A 225 20.45 5.71 -28.31
N VAL A 226 19.98 6.28 -27.20
CA VAL A 226 19.33 5.60 -26.07
C VAL A 226 17.82 5.63 -26.30
N GLU A 227 17.13 4.58 -25.87
CA GLU A 227 15.66 4.52 -25.83
C GLU A 227 15.18 4.79 -24.40
N PRO A 228 14.68 6.00 -24.07
CA PRO A 228 14.02 6.24 -22.79
C PRO A 228 12.72 5.46 -22.72
N VAL A 229 12.58 4.62 -21.70
CA VAL A 229 11.35 3.88 -21.40
C VAL A 229 10.75 4.37 -20.08
N THR A 230 9.45 4.13 -19.90
CA THR A 230 8.79 4.53 -18.65
C THR A 230 9.35 3.78 -17.45
N SER A 231 9.54 4.49 -16.33
CA SER A 231 9.86 3.89 -15.05
C SER A 231 8.63 3.47 -14.24
N ALA A 232 7.41 3.60 -14.76
CA ALA A 232 6.17 3.39 -13.99
C ALA A 232 6.13 2.04 -13.23
N GLU A 233 6.51 0.94 -13.88
CA GLU A 233 6.55 -0.39 -13.25
C GLU A 233 7.63 -0.50 -12.17
N LEU A 234 8.79 0.14 -12.39
CA LEU A 234 9.87 0.18 -11.41
C LEU A 234 9.47 1.04 -10.20
N VAL A 235 8.89 2.21 -10.44
CA VAL A 235 8.41 3.12 -9.38
C VAL A 235 7.39 2.41 -8.49
N GLN A 236 6.46 1.63 -9.04
CA GLN A 236 5.53 0.82 -8.24
C GLN A 236 6.26 -0.12 -7.28
N ARG A 237 7.32 -0.80 -7.72
CA ARG A 237 8.11 -1.71 -6.87
C ARG A 237 8.77 -1.01 -5.68
N PHE A 238 9.21 0.24 -5.86
CA PHE A 238 9.95 0.98 -4.83
C PHE A 238 9.07 1.88 -3.95
N GLU A 239 7.90 2.30 -4.44
CA GLU A 239 7.03 3.25 -3.74
C GLU A 239 5.72 2.63 -3.22
N ALA A 240 5.23 1.55 -3.84
CA ALA A 240 3.89 1.02 -3.57
C ALA A 240 3.86 -0.34 -2.86
N VAL A 241 5.01 -1.02 -2.73
CA VAL A 241 5.08 -2.32 -2.04
C VAL A 241 5.13 -2.10 -0.52
N PHE A 242 4.14 -2.64 0.18
CA PHE A 242 4.11 -2.55 1.64
C PHE A 242 5.24 -3.36 2.26
N SER A 243 5.87 -2.78 3.28
CA SER A 243 6.64 -3.57 4.24
C SER A 243 5.72 -4.57 4.97
N PRO A 244 6.26 -5.66 5.55
CA PRO A 244 5.46 -6.58 6.36
C PRO A 244 4.69 -5.88 7.49
N ALA A 245 5.31 -4.87 8.13
CA ALA A 245 4.68 -4.08 9.18
C ALA A 245 3.55 -3.20 8.64
N GLN A 246 3.75 -2.54 7.48
CA GLN A 246 2.72 -1.76 6.80
C GLN A 246 1.52 -2.62 6.42
N HIS A 247 1.76 -3.82 5.88
CA HIS A 247 0.70 -4.77 5.54
C HIS A 247 -0.10 -5.20 6.76
N GLN A 248 0.57 -5.56 7.87
CA GLN A 248 -0.12 -5.92 9.11
C GLN A 248 -0.96 -4.77 9.67
N MET A 249 -0.43 -3.54 9.67
CA MET A 249 -1.17 -2.36 10.11
C MET A 249 -2.38 -2.08 9.21
N HIS A 250 -2.24 -2.26 7.89
CA HIS A 250 -3.34 -2.11 6.94
C HIS A 250 -4.46 -3.15 7.19
N VAL A 251 -4.10 -4.41 7.46
CA VAL A 251 -5.08 -5.45 7.82
C VAL A 251 -5.80 -5.10 9.14
N GLU A 252 -5.05 -4.71 10.18
CA GLU A 252 -5.64 -4.27 11.45
C GLU A 252 -6.59 -3.07 11.24
N ALA A 253 -6.18 -2.09 10.44
CA ALA A 253 -7.02 -0.93 10.11
C ALA A 253 -8.29 -1.34 9.36
N SER A 254 -8.16 -2.26 8.40
CA SER A 254 -9.28 -2.75 7.58
C SER A 254 -10.32 -3.49 8.41
N ASP A 255 -9.89 -4.35 9.34
CA ASP A 255 -10.79 -5.05 10.26
C ASP A 255 -11.53 -4.08 11.19
N LYS A 256 -10.82 -3.08 11.72
CA LYS A 256 -11.42 -2.02 12.56
C LYS A 256 -12.43 -1.18 11.77
N MET A 257 -12.05 -0.71 10.59
CA MET A 257 -12.92 0.06 9.70
C MET A 257 -14.21 -0.71 9.39
N HIS A 258 -14.08 -1.98 9.01
CA HIS A 258 -15.24 -2.82 8.73
C HIS A 258 -16.19 -2.88 9.94
N ARG A 259 -15.67 -3.16 11.15
CA ARG A 259 -16.49 -3.16 12.37
C ARG A 259 -17.19 -1.83 12.62
N ILE A 260 -16.48 -0.72 12.46
CA ILE A 260 -17.03 0.63 12.71
C ILE A 260 -18.14 0.96 11.70
N ILE A 261 -17.99 0.59 10.44
CA ILE A 261 -19.04 0.74 9.43
C ILE A 261 -20.28 -0.08 9.82
N GLN A 262 -20.11 -1.33 10.27
CA GLN A 262 -21.24 -2.14 10.75
C GLN A 262 -21.90 -1.54 12.00
N GLU A 263 -21.11 -1.02 12.93
CA GLU A 263 -21.61 -0.29 14.11
C GLU A 263 -22.38 0.97 13.72
N ALA A 264 -21.96 1.69 12.67
CA ALA A 264 -22.67 2.85 12.15
C ALA A 264 -24.05 2.48 11.59
N PHE A 265 -24.16 1.41 10.80
CA PHE A 265 -25.45 0.88 10.37
C PHE A 265 -26.31 0.40 11.55
N ALA A 266 -25.70 -0.24 12.55
CA ALA A 266 -26.39 -0.67 13.76
C ALA A 266 -26.92 0.53 14.57
N GLU A 267 -26.17 1.63 14.65
CA GLU A 267 -26.58 2.86 15.31
C GLU A 267 -27.74 3.55 14.56
N ILE A 268 -27.70 3.59 13.22
CA ILE A 268 -28.85 4.04 12.41
C ILE A 268 -30.08 3.20 12.76
N ALA A 269 -29.95 1.88 12.74
CA ALA A 269 -31.06 0.97 13.02
C ALA A 269 -31.59 1.12 14.46
N ARG A 270 -30.71 1.32 15.45
CA ARG A 270 -31.08 1.57 16.85
C ARG A 270 -31.94 2.83 16.95
N ARG A 271 -31.48 3.93 16.36
CA ARG A 271 -32.18 5.22 16.38
C ARG A 271 -33.55 5.15 15.72
N ILE A 272 -33.62 4.52 14.54
CA ILE A 272 -34.87 4.34 13.80
C ILE A 272 -35.90 3.48 14.55
N ARG A 273 -35.46 2.47 15.32
CA ARG A 273 -36.36 1.67 16.17
C ARG A 273 -36.82 2.41 17.43
N ALA A 274 -36.02 3.34 17.92
CA ALA A 274 -36.33 4.15 19.10
C ALA A 274 -37.04 5.46 18.76
N ASP A 275 -37.39 5.69 17.49
CA ASP A 275 -37.91 6.96 16.96
C ASP A 275 -37.03 8.18 17.33
N GLU A 276 -35.71 7.95 17.46
CA GLU A 276 -34.72 9.00 17.67
C GLU A 276 -34.28 9.59 16.32
N PRO A 277 -34.46 10.90 16.07
CA PRO A 277 -33.99 11.53 14.84
C PRO A 277 -32.48 11.36 14.64
N THR A 278 -32.08 11.14 13.38
CA THR A 278 -30.66 11.09 12.98
C THR A 278 -30.46 11.66 11.59
N THR A 279 -29.22 12.05 11.30
CA THR A 279 -28.81 12.63 10.03
C THR A 279 -27.47 12.05 9.59
N GLU A 280 -27.11 12.24 8.32
CA GLU A 280 -25.78 11.88 7.80
C GLU A 280 -24.65 12.41 8.69
N TRP A 281 -24.75 13.66 9.16
CA TRP A 281 -23.78 14.28 10.05
C TRP A 281 -23.72 13.62 11.44
N ASN A 282 -24.85 13.16 11.97
CA ASN A 282 -24.86 12.48 13.27
C ASN A 282 -24.12 11.13 13.19
N VAL A 283 -24.29 10.40 12.09
CA VAL A 283 -23.59 9.14 11.83
C VAL A 283 -22.10 9.38 11.59
N ALA A 284 -21.73 10.39 10.81
CA ALA A 284 -20.33 10.77 10.61
C ALA A 284 -19.63 11.09 11.95
N LYS A 285 -20.27 11.88 12.82
CA LYS A 285 -19.74 12.14 14.18
C LYS A 285 -19.62 10.88 15.03
N PHE A 286 -20.57 9.95 14.92
CA PHE A 286 -20.49 8.66 15.60
C PHE A 286 -19.24 7.89 15.14
N MET A 287 -18.99 7.82 13.83
CA MET A 287 -17.83 7.12 13.28
C MET A 287 -16.50 7.80 13.66
N LEU A 288 -16.42 9.13 13.62
CA LEU A 288 -15.22 9.87 14.06
C LEU A 288 -14.87 9.57 15.53
N ARG A 289 -15.89 9.47 16.40
CA ARG A 289 -15.68 9.04 17.79
C ARG A 289 -15.14 7.60 17.85
N ARG A 290 -15.71 6.68 17.06
CA ARG A 290 -15.25 5.28 17.02
C ARG A 290 -13.82 5.15 16.48
N TYR A 291 -13.41 5.94 15.49
CA TYR A 291 -11.99 6.03 15.07
C TYR A 291 -11.08 6.37 16.24
N SER A 292 -11.44 7.40 17.02
CA SER A 292 -10.68 7.78 18.20
C SER A 292 -10.53 6.63 19.19
N GLU A 293 -11.63 5.94 19.49
CA GLU A 293 -11.68 4.86 20.48
C GLU A 293 -10.89 3.62 20.02
N GLU A 294 -10.79 3.38 18.70
CA GLU A 294 -10.03 2.27 18.10
C GLU A 294 -8.57 2.64 17.76
N GLY A 295 -8.11 3.86 18.09
CA GLY A 295 -6.75 4.33 17.82
C GLY A 295 -6.47 4.58 16.33
N MET A 296 -7.47 5.04 15.59
CA MET A 296 -7.39 5.43 14.18
C MET A 296 -7.39 6.95 14.03
N GLU A 297 -6.86 7.45 12.92
CA GLU A 297 -6.93 8.88 12.60
C GLU A 297 -8.39 9.31 12.32
N GLN A 298 -8.75 10.51 12.78
CA GLN A 298 -10.10 11.06 12.62
C GLN A 298 -10.24 11.77 11.28
N GLU A 299 -10.23 10.99 10.21
CA GLU A 299 -10.47 11.50 8.85
C GLU A 299 -11.97 11.62 8.56
N PRO A 300 -12.44 12.72 7.93
CA PRO A 300 -13.83 12.83 7.47
C PRO A 300 -14.21 11.70 6.51
N MET A 301 -15.45 11.24 6.57
CA MET A 301 -15.98 10.19 5.70
C MET A 301 -17.30 10.59 5.05
N ILE A 302 -17.57 9.99 3.89
CA ILE A 302 -18.86 10.12 3.23
C ILE A 302 -19.88 9.32 4.04
N VAL A 303 -20.91 9.99 4.53
CA VAL A 303 -22.18 9.35 4.90
C VAL A 303 -23.25 10.04 4.08
N ALA A 304 -23.87 9.31 3.17
CA ALA A 304 -24.81 9.85 2.19
C ALA A 304 -26.13 9.09 2.21
N VAL A 305 -27.24 9.80 2.02
CA VAL A 305 -28.59 9.25 1.95
C VAL A 305 -29.26 9.62 0.63
N ASN A 306 -29.97 8.67 0.02
CA ASN A 306 -30.76 8.85 -1.21
C ASN A 306 -29.96 9.56 -2.32
N ALA A 307 -30.45 10.71 -2.82
CA ALA A 307 -29.82 11.45 -3.91
C ALA A 307 -28.37 11.87 -3.61
N ASN A 308 -27.99 12.04 -2.34
CA ASN A 308 -26.61 12.36 -1.98
C ASN A 308 -25.65 11.22 -2.32
N THR A 309 -26.13 9.96 -2.36
CA THR A 309 -25.32 8.80 -2.73
C THR A 309 -24.88 8.81 -4.20
N ALA A 310 -25.53 9.63 -5.04
CA ALA A 310 -25.15 9.83 -6.44
C ALA A 310 -24.00 10.84 -6.63
N ASN A 311 -23.58 11.53 -5.56
CA ASN A 311 -22.42 12.43 -5.60
C ASN A 311 -21.20 11.74 -4.96
N PRO A 312 -20.21 11.29 -5.74
CA PRO A 312 -19.04 10.56 -5.24
C PRO A 312 -18.10 11.42 -4.38
N HIS A 313 -18.29 12.75 -4.37
CA HIS A 313 -17.54 13.68 -3.52
C HIS A 313 -18.44 14.35 -2.48
N TYR A 314 -19.55 13.72 -2.11
CA TYR A 314 -20.39 14.20 -1.02
C TYR A 314 -19.68 14.06 0.33
N MET A 315 -19.77 15.09 1.17
CA MET A 315 -19.26 15.03 2.55
C MET A 315 -20.28 15.76 3.44
N PRO A 316 -20.91 15.09 4.42
CA PRO A 316 -21.87 15.75 5.29
C PRO A 316 -21.14 16.73 6.22
N THR A 317 -21.73 17.90 6.43
CA THR A 317 -21.27 18.87 7.43
C THR A 317 -22.37 19.14 8.45
N LYS A 318 -22.05 19.90 9.50
CA LYS A 318 -23.04 20.34 10.48
C LYS A 318 -24.18 21.14 9.84
N GLU A 319 -23.87 21.98 8.85
CA GLU A 319 -24.80 22.86 8.16
C GLU A 319 -25.46 22.18 6.95
N LYS A 320 -24.78 21.24 6.30
CA LYS A 320 -25.25 20.54 5.10
C LYS A 320 -25.29 19.04 5.33
N ASN A 321 -26.45 18.55 5.73
CA ASN A 321 -26.77 17.14 5.87
C ASN A 321 -28.28 16.90 5.73
N SER A 322 -28.65 15.66 5.45
CA SER A 322 -30.03 15.21 5.30
C SER A 322 -30.42 14.24 6.42
N PRO A 323 -31.70 14.21 6.83
CA PRO A 323 -32.18 13.22 7.78
C PRO A 323 -32.15 11.82 7.15
N ILE A 324 -31.92 10.81 7.99
CA ILE A 324 -32.03 9.39 7.61
C ILE A 324 -33.31 8.83 8.21
N LYS A 325 -34.17 8.23 7.39
CA LYS A 325 -35.52 7.77 7.73
C LYS A 325 -35.76 6.35 7.22
N ARG A 326 -36.83 5.72 7.71
CA ARG A 326 -37.34 4.47 7.12
C ARG A 326 -37.66 4.70 5.65
N GLY A 327 -37.22 3.77 4.82
CA GLY A 327 -37.36 3.85 3.37
C GLY A 327 -36.14 4.38 2.63
N ASP A 328 -35.11 4.83 3.34
CA ASP A 328 -33.95 5.48 2.71
C ASP A 328 -32.83 4.50 2.34
N PHE A 329 -32.14 4.81 1.24
CA PHE A 329 -30.88 4.17 0.86
C PHE A 329 -29.69 4.95 1.43
N VAL A 330 -28.75 4.26 2.05
CA VAL A 330 -27.60 4.85 2.75
C VAL A 330 -26.31 4.31 2.17
N LEU A 331 -25.33 5.18 1.96
CA LEU A 331 -23.96 4.84 1.58
C LEU A 331 -22.98 5.41 2.61
N ILE A 332 -22.03 4.59 3.03
CA ILE A 332 -20.89 4.99 3.86
C ILE A 332 -19.63 4.69 3.06
N ASP A 333 -18.82 5.70 2.79
CA ASP A 333 -17.51 5.57 2.16
C ASP A 333 -16.45 6.19 3.05
N ALA A 334 -15.49 5.39 3.46
CA ALA A 334 -14.61 5.74 4.56
C ALA A 334 -13.19 5.26 4.32
N ALA A 335 -12.26 6.21 4.41
CA ALA A 335 -10.82 5.95 4.40
C ALA A 335 -10.17 6.54 5.66
N THR A 336 -9.37 5.73 6.35
CA THR A 336 -8.48 6.20 7.42
C THR A 336 -7.37 5.18 7.67
N LYS A 337 -6.45 5.47 8.58
CA LYS A 337 -5.36 4.58 9.00
C LYS A 337 -5.26 4.52 10.52
N LEU A 338 -4.48 3.58 11.03
CA LEU A 338 -4.09 3.58 12.44
C LEU A 338 -3.30 4.86 12.74
N ASN A 339 -3.47 5.40 13.94
CA ASN A 339 -2.63 6.48 14.45
C ASN A 339 -1.27 5.93 14.90
N LYS A 340 -0.50 5.41 13.94
CA LYS A 340 0.84 4.84 14.10
C LYS A 340 1.71 5.35 12.95
N PRO A 341 3.02 5.62 13.18
CA PRO A 341 3.95 5.94 12.11
C PRO A 341 3.92 4.89 11.01
N GLU A 342 4.05 5.34 9.75
CA GLU A 342 4.07 4.49 8.55
C GLU A 342 2.80 3.66 8.30
N ALA A 343 1.74 3.82 9.09
CA ALA A 343 0.47 3.15 8.83
C ALA A 343 -0.07 3.51 7.44
N VAL A 344 -0.59 2.49 6.75
CA VAL A 344 -1.23 2.66 5.45
C VAL A 344 -2.73 2.66 5.60
N ALA A 345 -3.41 3.52 4.84
CA ALA A 345 -4.86 3.66 4.88
C ALA A 345 -5.58 2.36 4.48
N THR A 346 -6.72 2.12 5.11
CA THR A 346 -7.80 1.29 4.58
C THR A 346 -8.83 2.22 3.94
N ASP A 347 -9.53 1.72 2.94
CA ASP A 347 -10.59 2.42 2.23
C ASP A 347 -11.73 1.45 1.91
N GLN A 348 -12.94 1.74 2.40
CA GLN A 348 -14.08 0.84 2.32
C GLN A 348 -15.40 1.60 2.11
N THR A 349 -16.16 1.15 1.12
CA THR A 349 -17.51 1.63 0.84
C THR A 349 -18.55 0.53 1.11
N TRP A 350 -19.62 0.87 1.82
CA TRP A 350 -20.76 0.00 2.09
C TRP A 350 -22.07 0.72 1.85
N THR A 351 -23.07 0.00 1.36
CA THR A 351 -24.42 0.51 1.15
C THR A 351 -25.43 -0.29 1.95
N GLY A 352 -26.49 0.37 2.42
CA GLY A 352 -27.58 -0.25 3.16
C GLY A 352 -28.92 0.42 2.86
N TYR A 353 -30.00 -0.22 3.31
CA TYR A 353 -31.36 0.29 3.19
C TYR A 353 -32.03 0.30 4.57
N VAL A 354 -32.70 1.40 4.91
CA VAL A 354 -33.36 1.57 6.20
C VAL A 354 -34.77 1.00 6.13
N GLY A 355 -34.90 -0.32 6.21
CA GLY A 355 -36.19 -1.00 6.19
C GLY A 355 -36.06 -2.52 6.21
N GLU A 356 -37.18 -3.20 6.34
CA GLU A 356 -37.21 -4.67 6.40
C GLU A 356 -37.21 -5.32 5.01
N THR A 357 -37.73 -4.62 4.00
CA THR A 357 -37.80 -5.08 2.62
C THR A 357 -37.16 -4.05 1.71
N VAL A 358 -36.12 -4.46 0.97
CA VAL A 358 -35.43 -3.59 0.02
C VAL A 358 -36.23 -3.51 -1.29
N PRO A 359 -36.55 -2.31 -1.80
CA PRO A 359 -37.17 -2.14 -3.10
C PRO A 359 -36.39 -2.81 -4.23
N GLU A 360 -37.11 -3.40 -5.18
CA GLU A 360 -36.53 -4.17 -6.31
C GLU A 360 -35.49 -3.36 -7.09
N GLU A 361 -35.73 -2.07 -7.29
CA GLU A 361 -34.81 -1.20 -8.02
C GLU A 361 -33.44 -1.09 -7.34
N TYR A 362 -33.41 -0.92 -6.02
CA TYR A 362 -32.15 -0.88 -5.27
C TYR A 362 -31.43 -2.23 -5.31
N SER A 363 -32.16 -3.33 -5.13
CA SER A 363 -31.58 -4.68 -5.23
C SER A 363 -30.99 -4.95 -6.62
N ARG A 364 -31.69 -4.54 -7.69
CA ARG A 364 -31.21 -4.69 -9.07
C ARG A 364 -29.92 -3.92 -9.30
N ILE A 365 -29.84 -2.65 -8.90
CA ILE A 365 -28.64 -1.82 -9.07
C ILE A 365 -27.49 -2.35 -8.22
N PHE A 366 -27.74 -2.70 -6.96
CA PHE A 366 -26.74 -3.29 -6.07
C PHE A 366 -26.13 -4.55 -6.67
N ASN A 367 -26.94 -5.44 -7.24
CA ASN A 367 -26.45 -6.67 -7.86
C ASN A 367 -25.53 -6.39 -9.05
N ILE A 368 -25.86 -5.42 -9.90
CA ILE A 368 -24.99 -4.99 -11.01
C ILE A 368 -23.62 -4.53 -10.49
N VAL A 369 -23.60 -3.67 -9.46
CA VAL A 369 -22.35 -3.15 -8.89
C VAL A 369 -21.54 -4.26 -8.21
N ARG A 370 -22.21 -5.14 -7.46
CA ARG A 370 -21.59 -6.32 -6.82
C ARG A 370 -20.94 -7.23 -7.85
N GLU A 371 -21.66 -7.58 -8.92
CA GLU A 371 -21.16 -8.46 -9.98
C GLU A 371 -19.99 -7.83 -10.75
N ALA A 372 -20.03 -6.51 -10.99
CA ALA A 372 -18.92 -5.79 -11.59
C ALA A 372 -17.66 -5.85 -10.71
N ARG A 373 -17.80 -5.61 -9.39
CA ARG A 373 -16.71 -5.74 -8.42
C ARG A 373 -16.13 -7.16 -8.41
N ASP A 374 -17.00 -8.16 -8.27
CA ASP A 374 -16.58 -9.58 -8.19
C ASP A 374 -15.85 -10.00 -9.48
N SER A 375 -16.35 -9.57 -10.65
CA SER A 375 -15.72 -9.79 -11.94
C SER A 375 -14.32 -9.17 -12.05
N ALA A 376 -14.14 -7.95 -11.52
CA ALA A 376 -12.83 -7.29 -11.50
C ALA A 376 -11.83 -8.04 -10.58
N VAL A 377 -12.26 -8.46 -9.40
CA VAL A 377 -11.45 -9.26 -8.46
C VAL A 377 -11.06 -10.60 -9.09
N ASP A 378 -11.99 -11.28 -9.73
CA ASP A 378 -11.75 -12.56 -10.39
C ASP A 378 -10.81 -12.42 -11.59
N PHE A 379 -10.95 -11.35 -12.37
CA PHE A 379 -10.02 -11.01 -13.45
C PHE A 379 -8.58 -10.89 -12.92
N VAL A 380 -8.37 -10.14 -11.83
CA VAL A 380 -7.05 -9.98 -11.20
C VAL A 380 -6.51 -11.31 -10.71
N ARG A 381 -7.31 -12.05 -9.92
CA ARG A 381 -6.92 -13.36 -9.37
C ARG A 381 -6.55 -14.36 -10.46
N LYS A 382 -7.37 -14.46 -11.52
CA LYS A 382 -7.16 -15.37 -12.65
C LYS A 382 -5.87 -15.07 -13.40
N ASN A 383 -5.62 -13.80 -13.74
CA ASN A 383 -4.45 -13.44 -14.53
C ASN A 383 -3.15 -13.57 -13.73
N ILE A 384 -3.14 -13.18 -12.44
CA ILE A 384 -1.98 -13.37 -11.57
C ILE A 384 -1.63 -14.87 -11.46
N ARG A 385 -2.62 -15.74 -11.21
CA ARG A 385 -2.39 -17.21 -11.14
C ARG A 385 -1.85 -17.77 -12.46
N ALA A 386 -2.26 -17.20 -13.59
CA ALA A 386 -1.78 -17.59 -14.92
C ALA A 386 -0.43 -16.96 -15.30
N GLY A 387 0.21 -16.17 -14.43
CA GLY A 387 1.45 -15.46 -14.73
C GLY A 387 1.30 -14.38 -15.81
N LYS A 388 0.08 -13.90 -16.06
CA LYS A 388 -0.20 -12.89 -17.07
C LYS A 388 -0.05 -11.49 -16.45
N PRO A 389 0.75 -10.60 -17.05
CA PRO A 389 0.85 -9.22 -16.58
C PRO A 389 -0.49 -8.51 -16.76
N ILE A 390 -0.91 -7.79 -15.74
CA ILE A 390 -2.07 -6.90 -15.75
C ILE A 390 -1.60 -5.48 -15.47
N ARG A 391 -2.24 -4.50 -16.10
CA ARG A 391 -2.00 -3.08 -15.85
C ARG A 391 -3.33 -2.43 -15.49
N GLY A 392 -3.27 -1.42 -14.62
CA GLY A 392 -4.41 -0.55 -14.36
C GLY A 392 -4.77 0.30 -15.58
N ALA A 393 -5.91 0.97 -15.49
CA ALA A 393 -6.32 1.98 -16.46
C ALA A 393 -5.56 3.29 -16.26
#